data_AF-A0A7K5BW59-F1
#
_entry.id   AF-A0A7K5BW59-F1
#
_cell.length_a   1.000
_cell.length_b   1.000
_cell.length_c   1.000
_cell.angle_alpha   90.00
_cell.angle_beta   90.00
_cell.angle_gamma   90.00
#
_symmetry.space_group_name_H-M   'P 1'
#
loop_
_entity.id
_entity.type
_entity.pdbx_description
1 polymer ?
#
loop_
_entity_poly.entity_id
_entity_poly.type
_entity_poly.pdbx_seq_one_letter_code
_entity_poly.pdbx_strand_id
1 'polypeptide(L)'
;VGKTSLITRFMYDSFDNTYQATLGFLISLQATIGIDFLSKTMYLEDRTIRLQLWDTAGQERFRSLIPSYIRDSAAAVVVYDIT
;
A
#
# COMPACT_ATOMS: atom_id res chain seq x y z
N VAL A 1 -8.23 1.39 -11.72
CA VAL A 1 -7.50 2.26 -10.75
C VAL A 1 -6.17 1.69 -10.23
N GLY A 2 -6.08 0.49 -9.65
CA GLY A 2 -4.76 -0.13 -9.37
C GLY A 2 -3.96 0.34 -8.15
N LYS A 3 -4.61 0.88 -7.10
CA LYS A 3 -3.95 1.31 -5.84
C LYS A 3 -3.10 0.21 -5.21
N THR A 4 -3.71 -0.95 -4.98
CA THR A 4 -3.09 -2.14 -4.38
C THR A 4 -1.88 -2.61 -5.19
N SER A 5 -1.97 -2.59 -6.53
CA SER A 5 -0.88 -2.96 -7.43
C SER A 5 0.33 -2.02 -7.34
N LEU A 6 0.10 -0.72 -7.13
CA LEU A 6 1.16 0.26 -6.97
C LEU A 6 1.87 0.11 -5.62
N ILE A 7 1.09 -0.13 -4.56
CA ILE A 7 1.61 -0.38 -3.22
C ILE A 7 2.41 -1.68 -3.17
N THR A 8 1.90 -2.77 -3.74
CA THR A 8 2.63 -4.04 -3.78
C THR A 8 3.93 -3.89 -4.56
N ARG A 9 3.91 -3.23 -5.73
CA ARG A 9 5.13 -2.95 -6.50
C ARG A 9 6.18 -2.23 -5.66
N PHE A 10 5.81 -1.15 -4.97
CA PHE A 10 6.73 -0.40 -4.11
C PHE A 10 7.28 -1.23 -2.94
N MET A 11 6.42 -2.02 -2.30
CA MET A 11 6.78 -2.80 -1.13
C MET A 11 7.82 -3.89 -1.45
N TYR A 12 7.76 -4.47 -2.64
CA TYR A 12 8.56 -5.65 -2.98
C TYR A 12 9.77 -5.37 -3.88
N ASP A 13 10.03 -4.14 -4.35
CA ASP A 13 11.12 -3.83 -5.31
C ASP A 13 12.55 -3.76 -4.70
N SER A 14 12.92 -4.66 -3.77
CA SER A 14 14.28 -4.66 -3.17
C SER A 14 14.86 -6.07 -2.93
N PHE A 15 15.76 -6.49 -3.84
CA PHE A 15 16.84 -7.51 -3.79
C PHE A 15 16.65 -8.92 -3.17
N ASP A 16 15.44 -9.45 -3.01
CA ASP A 16 15.27 -10.87 -2.62
C ASP A 16 14.33 -11.60 -3.59
N ASN A 17 14.88 -12.02 -4.73
CA ASN A 17 14.14 -12.40 -5.95
C ASN A 17 13.21 -13.61 -5.80
N THR A 18 13.35 -14.44 -4.76
CA THR A 18 12.67 -15.75 -4.70
C THR A 18 11.35 -15.71 -3.92
N TYR A 19 11.22 -14.85 -2.91
CA TYR A 19 9.96 -14.64 -2.18
C TYR A 19 9.04 -13.58 -2.80
N GLN A 20 9.59 -12.77 -3.73
CA GLN A 20 8.98 -11.56 -4.27
C GLN A 20 7.84 -11.77 -5.28
N ALA A 21 7.90 -12.82 -6.10
CA ALA A 21 6.88 -13.02 -7.14
C ALA A 21 5.58 -13.60 -6.57
N THR A 22 5.67 -14.58 -5.66
CA THR A 22 4.49 -15.33 -5.22
C THR A 22 3.63 -14.56 -4.22
N LEU A 23 4.24 -13.89 -3.22
CA LEU A 23 3.50 -13.12 -2.22
C LEU A 23 2.93 -11.81 -2.79
N GLY A 24 3.72 -11.08 -3.59
CA GLY A 24 3.26 -9.85 -4.23
C GLY A 24 2.10 -10.08 -5.21
N PHE A 25 2.15 -11.20 -5.95
CA PHE A 25 1.08 -11.62 -6.84
C PHE A 25 -0.20 -11.97 -6.07
N LEU A 26 -0.11 -12.80 -5.03
CA LEU A 26 -1.29 -13.19 -4.23
C LEU A 26 -1.96 -11.97 -3.57
N ILE A 27 -1.19 -11.02 -3.06
CA ILE A 27 -1.73 -9.79 -2.45
C ILE A 27 -2.37 -8.89 -3.51
N SER A 28 -1.82 -8.82 -4.73
CA SER A 28 -2.43 -8.07 -5.82
C SER A 28 -3.73 -8.67 -6.36
N LEU A 29 -3.92 -9.98 -6.19
CA LEU A 29 -5.12 -10.71 -6.61
C LEU A 29 -6.26 -10.64 -5.58
N GLN A 30 -5.94 -10.33 -4.32
CA GLN A 30 -6.95 -10.14 -3.30
C GLN A 30 -7.52 -8.72 -3.41
N ALA A 31 -8.83 -8.62 -3.57
CA ALA A 31 -9.51 -7.33 -3.44
C ALA A 31 -9.34 -6.83 -2.00
N THR A 32 -8.86 -5.60 -1.81
CA THR A 32 -8.84 -4.95 -0.49
C THR A 32 -10.27 -4.83 0.03
N ILE A 33 -10.57 -5.54 1.13
CA ILE A 33 -11.85 -5.44 1.83
C ILE A 33 -11.63 -4.50 3.02
N GLY A 34 -12.24 -3.32 2.97
CA GLY A 34 -12.04 -2.32 4.01
C GLY A 34 -10.76 -1.52 3.81
N ILE A 35 -9.75 -1.81 4.63
CA ILE A 35 -8.48 -1.07 4.66
C ILE A 35 -7.36 -2.07 4.94
N ASP A 36 -6.36 -2.08 4.08
CA ASP A 36 -5.15 -2.87 4.28
C ASP A 36 -4.02 -1.98 4.84
N PHE A 37 -3.23 -2.56 5.73
CA PHE A 37 -2.06 -1.92 6.33
C PHE A 37 -0.80 -2.66 5.93
N LEU A 38 0.18 -1.91 5.43
CA LEU A 38 1.50 -2.42 5.11
C LEU A 38 2.57 -1.55 5.80
N SER A 39 3.62 -2.18 6.32
CA SER A 39 4.72 -1.48 6.97
C SER A 39 6.05 -1.99 6.42
N LYS A 40 6.92 -1.09 5.97
CA LYS A 40 8.27 -1.40 5.48
C LYS A 40 9.29 -0.54 6.22
N THR A 41 10.28 -1.17 6.83
CA THR A 41 11.45 -0.45 7.33
C THR A 41 12.39 -0.19 6.15
N MET A 42 12.74 1.06 5.92
CA MET A 42 13.64 1.52 4.88
C MET A 42 14.87 2.14 5.52
N TYR A 43 16.04 1.84 4.95
CA TYR A 43 17.31 2.42 5.36
C TYR A 43 17.68 3.47 4.32
N LEU A 44 17.64 4.74 4.73
CA LEU A 44 18.19 5.85 3.96
C LEU A 44 19.57 6.18 4.54
N GLU A 45 20.40 6.87 3.76
CA GLU A 45 21.82 7.10 4.07
C GLU A 45 22.09 7.60 5.50
N ASP A 46 21.22 8.45 6.04
CA ASP A 46 21.36 9.08 7.35
C ASP A 46 20.33 8.60 8.40
N ARG A 47 19.38 7.75 8.03
CA ARG A 47 18.25 7.39 8.92
C ARG A 47 17.52 6.12 8.53
N THR A 48 17.06 5.40 9.54
CA THR A 48 16.12 4.30 9.39
C THR A 48 14.69 4.82 9.56
N ILE A 49 13.85 4.63 8.54
CA ILE A 49 12.46 5.07 8.55
C ILE A 49 11.55 3.86 8.49
N ARG A 50 10.52 3.84 9.35
CA ARG A 50 9.41 2.90 9.23
C ARG A 50 8.31 3.54 8.38
N LEU A 51 8.24 3.15 7.11
CA LEU A 51 7.16 3.58 6.24
C LEU A 51 5.90 2.77 6.52
N GLN A 52 4.79 3.46 6.73
CA GLN A 52 3.47 2.88 6.91
C GLN A 52 2.58 3.29 5.73
N LEU A 53 2.00 2.30 5.06
CA LEU A 53 1.10 2.48 3.93
C LEU A 53 -0.28 1.96 4.33
N TRP A 54 -1.29 2.77 4.08
CA TRP A 54 -2.69 2.46 4.32
C TRP A 54 -3.39 2.40 2.96
N ASP A 55 -3.68 1.19 2.46
CA ASP A 55 -4.48 1.02 1.25
C ASP A 55 -5.95 0.98 1.63
N THR A 56 -6.76 1.83 1.00
CA THR A 56 -8.20 1.88 1.27
C THR A 56 -8.96 1.20 0.14
N ALA A 57 -9.91 0.32 0.48
CA ALA A 57 -10.83 -0.23 -0.50
C ALA A 57 -11.54 0.90 -1.25
N GLY A 58 -11.62 0.80 -2.57
CA GLY A 58 -12.39 1.74 -3.40
C GLY A 58 -13.91 1.58 -3.28
N GLN A 59 -14.38 0.69 -2.41
CA GLN A 59 -15.79 0.41 -2.17
C GLN A 59 -16.40 1.45 -1.22
N GLU A 60 -17.54 2.02 -1.61
CA GLU A 60 -18.24 3.08 -0.89
C GLU A 60 -18.63 2.70 0.55
N ARG A 61 -18.83 1.40 0.82
CA ARG A 61 -19.20 0.86 2.14
C ARG A 61 -18.16 1.09 3.24
N PHE A 62 -16.91 1.42 2.89
CA PHE A 62 -15.83 1.65 3.85
C PHE A 62 -15.39 3.11 3.92
N ARG A 63 -16.09 4.02 3.22
CA ARG A 63 -15.75 5.45 3.14
C ARG A 63 -15.74 6.14 4.50
N SER A 64 -16.58 5.70 5.44
CA SER A 64 -16.65 6.24 6.80
C SER A 64 -15.39 5.99 7.64
N LEU A 65 -14.60 4.97 7.29
CA LEU A 65 -13.36 4.65 7.98
C LEU A 65 -12.22 5.57 7.55
N ILE A 66 -12.18 6.01 6.29
CA ILE A 66 -11.06 6.77 5.71
C ILE A 66 -10.56 7.94 6.60
N PRO A 67 -11.41 8.82 7.16
CA PRO A 67 -10.96 9.96 7.95
C PRO A 67 -10.12 9.60 9.19
N SER A 68 -10.37 8.44 9.82
CA SER A 68 -9.59 8.02 10.98
C SER A 68 -8.21 7.47 10.61
N TYR A 69 -8.06 6.90 9.42
CA TYR A 69 -6.80 6.27 8.98
C TYR A 69 -5.86 7.22 8.25
N ILE A 70 -6.40 8.27 7.60
CA ILE A 70 -5.56 9.35 7.04
C ILE A 70 -5.13 10.38 8.09
N ARG A 71 -5.68 10.31 9.30
CA ARG A 71 -5.29 11.20 10.40
C ARG A 71 -3.80 11.00 10.68
N ASP A 72 -3.09 12.12 10.84
CA ASP A 72 -1.65 12.16 11.07
C ASP A 72 -0.79 11.57 9.93
N SER A 73 -1.38 11.30 8.77
CA SER A 73 -0.64 10.89 7.58
C SER A 73 0.23 12.04 7.06
N ALA A 74 1.50 11.76 6.80
CA ALA A 74 2.44 12.73 6.25
C ALA A 74 2.14 13.09 4.78
N ALA A 75 1.52 12.18 4.03
CA ALA A 75 1.19 12.35 2.63
C ALA A 75 0.00 11.48 2.22
N ALA A 76 -0.67 11.87 1.13
CA ALA A 76 -1.72 11.07 0.50
C ALA A 76 -1.42 10.89 -0.99
N VAL A 77 -1.61 9.67 -1.50
CA VAL A 77 -1.46 9.32 -2.91
C VAL A 77 -2.83 9.02 -3.50
N VAL A 78 -3.28 9.86 -4.42
CA VAL A 78 -4.57 9.68 -5.12
C VAL A 78 -4.31 9.03 -6.46
N VAL A 79 -4.92 7.87 -6.69
CA VAL A 79 -4.78 7.11 -7.93
C VAL A 79 -6.13 7.06 -8.64
N TYR A 80 -6.13 7.46 -9.92
CA TYR A 80 -7.28 7.36 -10.80
C TYR A 80 -6.88 6.59 -12.07
N ASP A 81 -7.87 5.99 -12.74
CA ASP A 81 -7.69 5.34 -14.04
C ASP A 81 -8.02 6.35 -15.13
N ILE A 82 -7.18 6.44 -16.16
CA ILE A 82 -7.42 7.34 -17.31
C ILE A 82 -8.34 6.72 -18.36
N THR A 83 -8.71 5.44 -18.17
CA THR A 83 -9.44 4.61 -19.13
C THR A 83 -10.91 4.44 -18.75
#